data_AF-A0A4U1IV85-F1
#
_entry.id   AF-A0A4U1IV85-F1
#
_cell.length_a   1.000
_cell.length_b   1.000
_cell.length_c   1.000
_cell.angle_alpha   90.00
_cell.angle_beta   90.00
_cell.angle_gamma   90.00
#
_symmetry.space_group_name_H-M   'P 1'
#
loop_
_entity.id
_entity.type
_entity.pdbx_description
1 polymer ?
#
loop_
_entity_poly.entity_id
_entity_poly.type
_entity_poly.pdbx_seq_one_letter_code
_entity_poly.pdbx_strand_id
1 'polypeptide(L)'
;MGIGLGVTLVAGGATWWAIHNVPGFGPALADGVRAVLGPSVVAWIEDTAYGIADRVNVWRHGDEAPTTFWETPASASAALPAAPAPEVVPAKADVADASAPEIPSFPPPRFEPPFTSVAATGDGTWLVMQEGSRAGEPPVMVKGVVHPDPKRGFAAVAVVAMDLTRVAIRLVAGTTEPVSQNVPLSERPGLVPATEHPDLIAAFNGGFKALHGQYGMMIGGKTFLPPRDIACTVGLYRDGAIRIGTWPKLAPTEAQMAAYRQAPACLVEGGELNTKLTEYNKNWGATVSGETVIRRSAIGIDAAGRTLFYALGEAVTAQSLARAMKAAGARDAAQLDVNYAYPRFLLFEHPPAAERRVASSLVPHVDYRAHDYVKDPSPRDFFYVTRRSQ
;
A
#
# COMPACT_ATOMS: atom_id res chain seq x y z
N MET A 1 -2.98 -53.93 5.28
CA MET A 1 -3.03 -52.46 5.47
C MET A 1 -1.72 -51.71 5.16
N GLY A 2 -0.68 -52.36 4.60
CA GLY A 2 0.63 -51.72 4.34
C GLY A 2 0.91 -51.27 2.91
N ILE A 3 0.15 -51.73 1.91
CA ILE A 3 0.42 -51.44 0.49
C ILE A 3 -0.15 -50.07 0.06
N GLY A 4 -1.25 -49.63 0.68
CA GLY A 4 -1.87 -48.34 0.36
C GLY A 4 -1.06 -47.11 0.79
N LEU A 5 -0.31 -47.21 1.91
CA LEU A 5 0.52 -46.08 2.38
C LEU A 5 1.76 -45.85 1.50
N GLY A 6 2.39 -46.93 1.01
CA GLY A 6 3.60 -46.86 0.18
C GLY A 6 3.34 -46.24 -1.20
N VAL A 7 2.22 -46.60 -1.84
CA VAL A 7 1.84 -46.06 -3.15
C VAL A 7 1.48 -44.56 -3.06
N THR A 8 0.86 -44.14 -1.96
CA THR A 8 0.47 -42.73 -1.75
C THR A 8 1.68 -41.83 -1.48
N LEU A 9 2.67 -42.30 -0.72
CA LEU A 9 3.90 -41.55 -0.45
C LEU A 9 4.80 -41.44 -1.68
N VAL A 10 4.92 -42.50 -2.49
CA VAL A 10 5.70 -42.49 -3.73
C VAL A 10 5.03 -41.58 -4.78
N ALA A 11 3.70 -41.64 -4.91
CA ALA A 11 2.96 -40.75 -5.81
C ALA A 11 3.06 -39.27 -5.38
N GLY A 12 2.98 -38.99 -4.07
CA GLY A 12 3.18 -37.64 -3.53
C GLY A 12 4.59 -37.11 -3.75
N GLY A 13 5.62 -37.92 -3.51
CA GLY A 13 7.02 -37.55 -3.73
C GLY A 13 7.36 -37.32 -5.20
N ALA A 14 6.87 -38.17 -6.10
CA ALA A 14 7.07 -38.00 -7.55
C ALA A 14 6.35 -36.75 -8.09
N THR A 15 5.14 -36.47 -7.59
CA THR A 15 4.38 -35.27 -7.95
C THR A 15 5.08 -34.01 -7.45
N TRP A 16 5.57 -34.01 -6.21
CA TRP A 16 6.37 -32.92 -5.64
C TRP A 16 7.63 -32.64 -6.47
N TRP A 17 8.38 -33.70 -6.79
CA TRP A 17 9.58 -33.60 -7.62
C TRP A 17 9.26 -33.02 -9.00
N ALA A 18 8.19 -33.50 -9.66
CA ALA A 18 7.79 -33.03 -10.98
C ALA A 18 7.34 -31.56 -10.97
N ILE A 19 6.64 -31.10 -9.93
CA ILE A 19 6.25 -29.68 -9.79
C ILE A 19 7.48 -28.76 -9.73
N HIS A 20 8.55 -29.19 -9.06
CA HIS A 20 9.74 -28.35 -8.82
C HIS A 20 10.83 -28.49 -9.88
N ASN A 21 10.85 -29.58 -10.65
CA ASN A 21 11.94 -29.90 -11.58
C ASN A 21 11.51 -29.96 -13.05
N VAL A 22 10.21 -29.99 -13.36
CA VAL A 22 9.69 -30.03 -14.73
C VAL A 22 8.98 -28.70 -15.06
N PRO A 23 9.58 -27.84 -15.92
CA PRO A 23 8.97 -26.57 -16.30
C PRO A 23 7.58 -26.77 -16.91
N GLY A 24 6.58 -26.07 -16.38
CA GLY A 24 5.20 -26.12 -16.88
C GLY A 24 4.35 -27.29 -16.37
N PHE A 25 4.92 -28.24 -15.61
CA PHE A 25 4.14 -29.37 -15.06
C PHE A 25 3.13 -28.93 -14.00
N GLY A 26 3.51 -28.03 -13.08
CA GLY A 26 2.60 -27.46 -12.09
C GLY A 26 1.37 -26.79 -12.73
N PRO A 27 1.55 -25.86 -13.69
CA PRO A 27 0.45 -25.27 -14.46
C PRO A 27 -0.43 -26.30 -15.19
N ALA A 28 0.16 -27.26 -15.91
CA ALA A 28 -0.59 -28.28 -16.65
C ALA A 28 -1.40 -29.22 -15.73
N LEU A 29 -0.83 -29.59 -14.59
CA LEU A 29 -1.52 -30.35 -13.54
C LEU A 29 -2.70 -29.55 -12.99
N ALA A 30 -2.49 -28.27 -12.67
CA ALA A 30 -3.55 -27.39 -12.19
C ALA A 30 -4.68 -27.22 -13.23
N ASP A 31 -4.34 -27.07 -14.51
CA ASP A 31 -5.31 -26.93 -15.59
C ASP A 31 -6.10 -28.22 -15.87
N GLY A 32 -5.45 -29.39 -15.78
CA GLY A 32 -6.12 -30.68 -15.85
C GLY A 32 -7.11 -30.92 -14.69
N VAL A 33 -6.73 -30.52 -13.48
CA VAL A 33 -7.63 -30.60 -12.31
C VAL A 33 -8.80 -29.60 -12.44
N ARG A 34 -8.56 -28.39 -12.95
CA ARG A 34 -9.61 -27.38 -13.23
C ARG A 34 -10.64 -27.86 -14.25
N ALA A 35 -10.19 -28.59 -15.27
CA ALA A 35 -11.06 -29.12 -16.32
C ALA A 35 -12.00 -30.23 -15.80
N VAL A 36 -11.64 -30.95 -14.75
CA VAL A 36 -12.38 -32.13 -14.25
C VAL A 36 -13.22 -31.81 -13.00
N LEU A 37 -12.70 -31.00 -12.07
CA LEU A 37 -13.33 -30.79 -10.74
C LEU A 37 -14.03 -29.44 -10.59
N GLY A 38 -13.91 -28.56 -11.59
CA GLY A 38 -14.47 -27.21 -11.57
C GLY A 38 -13.64 -26.22 -10.72
N PRO A 39 -13.81 -24.91 -10.94
CA PRO A 39 -12.95 -23.88 -10.34
C PRO A 39 -12.99 -23.83 -8.80
N SER A 40 -14.13 -24.20 -8.19
CA SER A 40 -14.34 -24.12 -6.74
C SER A 40 -13.61 -25.21 -5.95
N VAL A 41 -13.47 -26.42 -6.48
CA VAL A 41 -12.74 -27.52 -5.82
C VAL A 41 -11.24 -27.28 -5.89
N VAL A 42 -10.73 -26.73 -7.00
CA VAL A 42 -9.32 -26.35 -7.12
C VAL A 42 -8.97 -25.21 -6.17
N ALA A 43 -9.83 -24.20 -6.05
CA ALA A 43 -9.66 -23.14 -5.06
C ALA A 43 -9.59 -23.70 -3.62
N TRP A 44 -10.45 -24.68 -3.29
CA TRP A 44 -10.41 -25.35 -1.98
C TRP A 44 -9.12 -26.13 -1.73
N ILE A 45 -8.58 -26.84 -2.73
CA ILE A 45 -7.30 -27.56 -2.61
C ILE A 45 -6.14 -26.58 -2.46
N GLU A 46 -6.12 -25.52 -3.28
CA GLU A 46 -5.12 -24.45 -3.20
C GLU A 46 -5.15 -23.79 -1.81
N ASP A 47 -6.33 -23.41 -1.31
CA ASP A 47 -6.52 -22.84 0.04
C ASP A 47 -6.06 -23.80 1.14
N THR A 48 -6.31 -25.10 0.99
CA THR A 48 -5.88 -26.12 1.95
C THR A 48 -4.34 -26.24 1.99
N ALA A 49 -3.69 -26.24 0.83
CA ALA A 49 -2.23 -26.31 0.74
C ALA A 49 -1.57 -25.06 1.34
N TYR A 50 -2.09 -23.86 1.08
CA TYR A 50 -1.58 -22.63 1.71
C TYR A 50 -1.85 -22.61 3.20
N GLY A 51 -3.02 -23.08 3.65
CA GLY A 51 -3.31 -23.21 5.07
C GLY A 51 -2.32 -24.12 5.80
N ILE A 52 -1.82 -25.17 5.15
CA ILE A 52 -0.77 -26.03 5.71
C ILE A 52 0.59 -25.33 5.75
N ALA A 53 1.02 -24.71 4.64
CA ALA A 53 2.30 -24.00 4.57
C ALA A 53 2.37 -22.86 5.60
N ASP A 54 1.27 -22.11 5.73
CA ASP A 54 1.14 -21.06 6.71
C ASP A 54 1.15 -21.58 8.15
N ARG A 55 0.45 -22.69 8.42
CA ARG A 55 0.47 -23.32 9.75
C ARG A 55 1.88 -23.75 10.16
N VAL A 56 2.70 -24.20 9.21
CA VAL A 56 4.11 -24.50 9.46
C VAL A 56 4.90 -23.23 9.78
N ASN A 57 4.68 -22.13 9.05
CA ASN A 57 5.35 -20.86 9.33
C ASN A 57 4.94 -20.26 10.67
N VAL A 58 3.65 -20.27 11.00
CA VAL A 58 3.12 -19.83 12.31
C VAL A 58 3.68 -20.69 13.44
N TRP A 59 3.75 -22.01 13.26
CA TRP A 59 4.36 -22.88 14.26
C TRP A 59 5.87 -22.59 14.43
N ARG A 60 6.58 -22.34 13.32
CA ARG A 60 8.02 -22.06 13.33
C ARG A 60 8.38 -20.73 13.97
N HIS A 61 7.55 -19.70 13.78
CA HIS A 61 7.81 -18.31 14.18
C HIS A 61 6.85 -17.81 15.28
N GLY A 62 6.05 -18.69 15.89
CA GLY A 62 4.95 -18.31 16.77
C GLY A 62 5.38 -17.70 18.11
N ASP A 63 6.58 -18.07 18.58
CA ASP A 63 7.15 -17.56 19.84
C ASP A 63 8.10 -16.37 19.63
N GLU A 64 8.31 -15.93 18.38
CA GLU A 64 9.15 -14.78 18.09
C GLU A 64 8.44 -13.47 18.47
N ALA A 65 9.23 -12.49 18.93
CA ALA A 65 8.69 -11.15 19.17
C ALA A 65 8.13 -10.56 17.86
N PRO A 66 7.05 -9.75 17.92
CA PRO A 66 6.48 -9.15 16.72
C PRO A 66 7.53 -8.35 15.93
N THR A 67 7.49 -8.48 14.60
CA THR A 67 8.50 -7.89 13.72
C THR A 67 8.35 -6.37 13.65
N THR A 68 9.43 -5.64 13.92
CA THR A 68 9.47 -4.19 13.71
C THR A 68 10.47 -3.81 12.61
N PHE A 69 10.29 -2.62 12.03
CA PHE A 69 11.15 -2.11 10.95
C PHE A 69 12.20 -1.11 11.44
N TRP A 70 12.03 -0.61 12.66
CA TRP A 70 12.88 0.40 13.29
C TRP A 70 12.74 0.30 14.80
N GLU A 71 13.72 0.87 15.51
CA GLU A 71 13.61 1.09 16.94
C GLU A 71 12.68 2.27 17.22
N THR A 72 11.75 2.07 18.15
CA THR A 72 10.85 3.13 18.63
C THR A 72 11.50 3.79 19.84
N PRO A 73 11.85 5.09 19.80
CA PRO A 73 12.36 5.80 20.97
C PRO A 73 11.32 5.79 22.10
N ALA A 74 11.76 5.60 23.35
CA ALA A 74 10.87 5.65 24.52
C ALA A 74 10.09 6.98 24.61
N SER A 75 10.67 8.08 24.13
CA SER A 75 10.05 9.41 24.05
C SER A 75 8.93 9.51 23.01
N ALA A 76 8.93 8.66 21.99
CA ALA A 76 7.83 8.60 21.01
C ALA A 76 6.67 7.71 21.47
N SER A 77 6.95 6.78 22.40
CA SER A 77 5.91 6.11 23.19
C SER A 77 5.25 7.09 24.16
N ALA A 78 6.03 8.01 24.76
CA ALA A 78 5.49 9.19 25.42
C ALA A 78 4.86 10.15 24.40
N ALA A 79 3.82 10.90 24.78
CA ALA A 79 3.08 11.78 23.87
C ALA A 79 4.02 12.76 23.14
N LEU A 80 3.89 12.90 21.82
CA LEU A 80 4.47 14.05 21.12
C LEU A 80 3.92 15.31 21.81
N PRO A 81 4.77 16.29 22.19
CA PRO A 81 4.28 17.50 22.79
C PRO A 81 3.35 18.20 21.80
N ALA A 82 2.11 18.44 22.22
CA ALA A 82 1.21 19.34 21.51
C ALA A 82 1.95 20.67 21.33
N ALA A 83 1.88 21.23 20.11
CA ALA A 83 2.40 22.57 19.87
C ALA A 83 1.82 23.54 20.92
N PRO A 84 2.63 24.44 21.50
CA PRO A 84 2.14 25.37 22.50
C PRO A 84 1.03 26.22 21.88
N ALA A 85 -0.16 26.18 22.48
CA ALA A 85 -1.25 27.06 22.13
C ALA A 85 -0.78 28.52 22.29
N PRO A 86 -1.13 29.43 21.36
CA PRO A 86 -0.87 30.85 21.57
C PRO A 86 -1.58 31.30 22.85
N GLU A 87 -0.85 32.03 23.69
CA GLU A 87 -1.32 32.55 24.97
C GLU A 87 -2.46 33.55 24.71
N VAL A 88 -3.71 33.10 24.90
CA VAL A 88 -4.89 33.95 24.72
C VAL A 88 -5.07 34.79 25.98
N VAL A 89 -4.77 36.08 25.85
CA VAL A 89 -5.16 37.13 26.80
C VAL A 89 -6.69 37.10 26.96
N PRO A 90 -7.26 37.10 28.18
CA PRO A 90 -8.69 36.92 28.37
C PRO A 90 -9.43 38.20 27.97
N ALA A 91 -9.91 38.26 26.73
CA ALA A 91 -10.97 39.18 26.33
C ALA A 91 -12.33 38.52 26.59
N LYS A 92 -13.15 39.24 27.35
CA LYS A 92 -14.53 38.95 27.76
C LYS A 92 -15.34 38.13 26.75
N ALA A 93 -15.98 37.08 27.27
CA ALA A 93 -16.87 36.20 26.54
C ALA A 93 -18.08 36.93 25.95
N ASP A 94 -18.25 36.80 24.63
CA ASP A 94 -19.56 36.80 23.99
C ASP A 94 -19.85 35.39 23.47
N VAL A 95 -21.04 34.92 23.80
CA VAL A 95 -21.56 33.59 23.50
C VAL A 95 -21.86 33.48 22.01
N ALA A 96 -21.08 32.67 21.28
CA ALA A 96 -21.39 32.29 19.91
C ALA A 96 -21.08 30.80 19.70
N ASP A 97 -22.17 30.05 19.58
CA ASP A 97 -22.41 28.80 18.86
C ASP A 97 -21.25 27.77 18.71
N ALA A 98 -21.44 26.62 19.36
CA ALA A 98 -20.66 25.42 19.14
C ALA A 98 -21.11 24.74 17.83
N SER A 99 -20.14 24.42 16.97
CA SER A 99 -20.06 23.24 16.05
C SER A 99 -19.44 23.61 14.69
N ALA A 100 -18.31 24.29 14.65
CA ALA A 100 -17.41 24.15 13.51
C ALA A 100 -16.74 22.78 13.62
N PRO A 101 -16.72 21.93 12.57
CA PRO A 101 -15.98 20.68 12.63
C PRO A 101 -14.51 20.99 12.90
N GLU A 102 -13.99 20.45 14.01
CA GLU A 102 -12.61 20.60 14.41
C GLU A 102 -11.73 20.14 13.23
N ILE A 103 -10.90 21.05 12.73
CA ILE A 103 -9.98 20.77 11.63
C ILE A 103 -8.95 19.77 12.15
N PRO A 104 -8.87 18.52 11.62
CA PRO A 104 -7.89 17.56 12.09
C PRO A 104 -6.49 18.14 11.89
N SER A 105 -5.73 18.22 12.97
CA SER A 105 -4.33 18.63 12.95
C SER A 105 -3.45 17.46 12.51
N PHE A 106 -2.30 17.76 11.89
CA PHE A 106 -1.27 16.78 11.55
C PHE A 106 -0.18 16.77 12.63
N PRO A 107 0.35 15.61 13.08
CA PRO A 107 0.08 14.26 12.60
C PRO A 107 -1.33 13.76 12.96
N PRO A 108 -1.85 12.74 12.25
CA PRO A 108 -3.13 12.13 12.62
C PRO A 108 -3.08 11.58 14.06
N PRO A 109 -4.25 11.39 14.69
CA PRO A 109 -4.32 10.79 16.03
C PRO A 109 -3.58 9.45 16.09
N ARG A 110 -3.07 9.12 17.28
CA ARG A 110 -2.63 7.76 17.59
C ARG A 110 -3.81 6.80 17.40
N PHE A 111 -3.50 5.58 17.04
CA PHE A 111 -4.51 4.54 16.86
C PHE A 111 -4.26 3.38 17.82
N GLU A 112 -5.32 2.66 18.14
CA GLU A 112 -5.20 1.43 18.92
C GLU A 112 -4.69 0.29 18.01
N PRO A 113 -3.72 -0.51 18.46
CA PRO A 113 -3.32 -1.72 17.74
C PRO A 113 -4.54 -2.62 17.50
N PRO A 114 -4.75 -3.15 16.27
CA PRO A 114 -5.91 -3.98 15.97
C PRO A 114 -6.03 -5.23 16.86
N PHE A 115 -4.89 -5.75 17.30
CA PHE A 115 -4.80 -6.95 18.13
C PHE A 115 -3.71 -6.78 19.18
N THR A 116 -4.10 -6.73 20.45
CA THR A 116 -3.16 -6.60 21.58
C THR A 116 -2.22 -7.79 21.73
N SER A 117 -2.63 -8.98 21.28
CA SER A 117 -1.84 -10.22 21.38
C SER A 117 -0.57 -10.23 20.53
N VAL A 118 -0.49 -9.36 19.51
CA VAL A 118 0.65 -9.28 18.57
C VAL A 118 1.19 -7.84 18.47
N ALA A 119 0.74 -6.94 19.34
CA ALA A 119 1.18 -5.55 19.31
C ALA A 119 2.65 -5.44 19.74
N ALA A 120 3.45 -4.71 18.97
CA ALA A 120 4.81 -4.35 19.33
C ALA A 120 4.87 -3.04 20.13
N THR A 121 5.99 -2.80 20.80
CA THR A 121 6.30 -1.49 21.40
C THR A 121 6.32 -0.41 20.32
N GLY A 122 5.42 0.57 20.44
CA GLY A 122 5.26 1.66 19.47
C GLY A 122 4.22 1.41 18.38
N ASP A 123 3.56 0.26 18.36
CA ASP A 123 2.35 0.06 17.55
C ASP A 123 1.31 1.12 17.95
N GLY A 124 0.60 1.70 16.99
CA GLY A 124 -0.31 2.81 17.26
C GLY A 124 0.33 4.19 17.40
N THR A 125 1.66 4.30 17.36
CA THR A 125 2.37 5.58 17.51
C THR A 125 2.97 6.08 16.20
N TRP A 126 3.03 7.41 16.07
CA TRP A 126 3.59 8.09 14.90
C TRP A 126 4.99 8.66 15.21
N LEU A 127 5.96 8.27 14.40
CA LEU A 127 7.34 8.77 14.40
C LEU A 127 7.54 9.77 13.28
N VAL A 128 8.18 10.90 13.57
CA VAL A 128 8.50 11.90 12.55
C VAL A 128 9.49 11.34 11.52
N MET A 129 9.21 11.55 10.24
CA MET A 129 10.16 11.29 9.15
C MET A 129 10.97 12.55 8.88
N GLN A 130 12.26 12.50 9.20
CA GLN A 130 13.16 13.64 9.01
C GLN A 130 13.57 13.76 7.54
N GLU A 131 13.67 12.64 6.83
CA GLU A 131 13.97 12.60 5.42
C GLU A 131 12.86 13.32 4.63
N GLY A 132 13.28 14.32 3.85
CA GLY A 132 12.36 15.18 3.11
C GLY A 132 11.74 16.32 3.93
N SER A 133 12.02 16.43 5.24
CA SER A 133 11.67 17.59 6.05
C SER A 133 12.59 18.79 5.76
N ARG A 134 12.04 20.01 5.85
CA ARG A 134 12.79 21.27 5.76
C ARG A 134 13.18 21.71 7.17
N ALA A 135 14.41 22.18 7.34
CA ALA A 135 14.87 22.70 8.61
C ALA A 135 13.96 23.87 9.06
N GLY A 136 13.44 23.78 10.29
CA GLY A 136 12.56 24.81 10.86
C GLY A 136 11.09 24.73 10.44
N GLU A 137 10.69 23.77 9.61
CA GLU A 137 9.28 23.55 9.25
C GLU A 137 8.68 22.37 10.03
N PRO A 138 7.37 22.39 10.36
CA PRO A 138 6.71 21.23 10.95
C PRO A 138 6.80 20.01 10.02
N PRO A 139 6.84 18.78 10.56
CA PRO A 139 6.98 17.57 9.73
C PRO A 139 5.76 17.38 8.84
N VAL A 140 5.99 16.97 7.58
CA VAL A 140 4.92 16.71 6.59
C VAL A 140 4.61 15.22 6.42
N MET A 141 5.43 14.37 7.01
CA MET A 141 5.28 12.92 7.02
C MET A 141 5.60 12.34 8.39
N VAL A 142 4.81 11.36 8.80
CA VAL A 142 5.09 10.52 9.97
C VAL A 142 4.95 9.05 9.57
N LYS A 143 5.70 8.17 10.22
CA LYS A 143 5.65 6.73 10.02
C LYS A 143 5.20 6.00 11.28
N GLY A 144 4.48 4.90 11.10
CA GLY A 144 4.01 4.02 12.17
C GLY A 144 4.10 2.56 11.73
N VAL A 145 3.97 1.66 12.69
CA VAL A 145 3.87 0.21 12.43
C VAL A 145 2.54 -0.29 12.96
N VAL A 146 1.95 -1.26 12.25
CA VAL A 146 0.73 -1.95 12.65
C VAL A 146 0.95 -3.45 12.56
N HIS A 147 0.49 -4.19 13.57
CA HIS A 147 0.38 -5.66 13.54
C HIS A 147 -1.09 -6.09 13.37
N PRO A 148 -1.58 -6.22 12.12
CA PRO A 148 -3.00 -6.46 11.83
C PRO A 148 -3.42 -7.94 11.81
N ASP A 149 -2.56 -8.86 12.24
CA ASP A 149 -2.83 -10.30 12.15
C ASP A 149 -2.64 -11.00 13.50
N PRO A 150 -3.71 -11.43 14.18
CA PRO A 150 -3.60 -12.02 15.51
C PRO A 150 -2.92 -13.39 15.50
N LYS A 151 -2.75 -14.02 14.32
CA LYS A 151 -2.08 -15.31 14.17
C LYS A 151 -0.59 -15.20 13.84
N ARG A 152 -0.15 -14.04 13.35
CA ARG A 152 1.18 -13.85 12.75
C ARG A 152 1.82 -12.60 13.32
N GLY A 153 2.59 -12.73 14.40
CA GLY A 153 3.37 -11.62 14.98
C GLY A 153 4.40 -11.03 13.99
N PHE A 154 4.82 -11.81 12.99
CA PHE A 154 5.70 -11.35 11.91
C PHE A 154 4.99 -10.58 10.78
N ALA A 155 3.65 -10.58 10.75
CA ALA A 155 2.88 -9.84 9.76
C ALA A 155 2.78 -8.36 10.16
N ALA A 156 3.81 -7.59 9.84
CA ALA A 156 3.90 -6.16 10.13
C ALA A 156 3.60 -5.29 8.90
N VAL A 157 2.96 -4.14 9.13
CA VAL A 157 2.67 -3.11 8.11
C VAL A 157 3.30 -1.79 8.53
N ALA A 158 4.24 -1.29 7.75
CA ALA A 158 4.74 0.08 7.86
C ALA A 158 3.75 1.03 7.18
N VAL A 159 3.35 2.08 7.87
CA VAL A 159 2.44 3.10 7.35
C VAL A 159 3.12 4.46 7.36
N VAL A 160 2.96 5.23 6.28
CA VAL A 160 3.33 6.64 6.20
C VAL A 160 2.05 7.46 6.11
N ALA A 161 1.85 8.39 7.03
CA ALA A 161 0.82 9.41 6.93
C ALA A 161 1.44 10.70 6.38
N MET A 162 0.77 11.31 5.40
CA MET A 162 1.23 12.49 4.66
C MET A 162 0.20 13.61 4.75
N ASP A 163 0.64 14.82 5.07
CA ASP A 163 -0.23 16.00 5.18
C ASP A 163 -0.56 16.63 3.82
N LEU A 164 -1.74 16.35 3.28
CA LEU A 164 -2.18 16.84 1.97
C LEU A 164 -2.40 18.36 1.91
N THR A 165 -2.41 19.06 3.05
CA THR A 165 -2.43 20.53 3.08
C THR A 165 -1.06 21.13 2.72
N ARG A 166 0.02 20.36 2.88
CA ARG A 166 1.41 20.80 2.67
C ARG A 166 2.14 20.02 1.58
N VAL A 167 1.64 18.85 1.20
CA VAL A 167 2.18 18.04 0.09
C VAL A 167 1.17 17.87 -1.04
N ALA A 168 1.70 17.55 -2.23
CA ALA A 168 0.94 17.19 -3.40
C ALA A 168 1.37 15.81 -3.90
N ILE A 169 0.38 14.99 -4.27
CA ILE A 169 0.58 13.64 -4.79
C ILE A 169 0.31 13.66 -6.28
N ARG A 170 1.25 13.15 -7.07
CA ARG A 170 1.15 13.09 -8.53
C ARG A 170 1.43 11.68 -9.03
N LEU A 171 0.90 11.35 -10.19
CA LEU A 171 1.00 10.03 -10.82
C LEU A 171 1.81 10.14 -12.11
N VAL A 172 2.73 9.21 -12.33
CA VAL A 172 3.52 9.07 -13.54
C VAL A 172 3.27 7.71 -14.16
N ALA A 173 3.03 7.66 -15.47
CA ALA A 173 3.01 6.42 -16.21
C ALA A 173 4.43 5.85 -16.36
N GLY A 174 4.56 4.54 -16.19
CA GLY A 174 5.81 3.85 -16.49
C GLY A 174 6.09 3.81 -17.98
N THR A 175 7.36 3.59 -18.34
CA THR A 175 7.78 3.46 -19.73
C THR A 175 7.10 2.29 -20.45
N THR A 176 6.70 1.25 -19.70
CA THR A 176 6.04 0.05 -20.24
C THR A 176 4.62 -0.16 -19.70
N GLU A 177 4.41 -0.01 -18.39
CA GLU A 177 3.13 -0.25 -17.73
C GLU A 177 2.46 1.07 -17.27
N PRO A 178 1.12 1.17 -17.32
CA PRO A 178 0.22 0.19 -17.92
C PRO A 178 0.38 0.10 -19.44
N VAL A 179 0.38 -1.10 -20.00
CA VAL A 179 0.40 -1.26 -21.47
C VAL A 179 -0.81 -0.52 -22.06
N SER A 180 -0.56 0.36 -23.03
CA SER A 180 -1.60 1.17 -23.67
C SER A 180 -1.30 1.33 -25.15
N GLN A 181 -2.34 1.23 -25.97
CA GLN A 181 -2.28 1.54 -27.41
C GLN A 181 -2.66 3.00 -27.71
N ASN A 182 -3.22 3.71 -26.73
CA ASN A 182 -3.77 5.06 -26.91
C ASN A 182 -2.76 6.16 -26.59
N VAL A 183 -1.73 5.85 -25.80
CA VAL A 183 -0.73 6.83 -25.34
C VAL A 183 0.66 6.42 -25.86
N PRO A 184 1.33 7.26 -26.66
CA PRO A 184 2.63 6.93 -27.25
C PRO A 184 3.74 6.87 -26.19
N LEU A 185 4.77 6.06 -26.45
CA LEU A 185 5.92 5.89 -25.55
C LEU A 185 6.66 7.21 -25.23
N SER A 186 6.65 8.17 -26.15
CA SER A 186 7.26 9.50 -25.94
C SER A 186 6.62 10.29 -24.80
N GLU A 187 5.38 9.96 -24.43
CA GLU A 187 4.65 10.60 -23.33
C GLU A 187 4.71 9.78 -22.03
N ARG A 188 5.57 8.77 -21.99
CA ARG A 188 5.67 7.79 -20.91
C ARG A 188 7.09 7.78 -20.36
N PRO A 189 7.57 8.90 -19.79
CA PRO A 189 8.97 9.05 -19.44
C PRO A 189 9.40 8.11 -18.31
N GLY A 190 8.46 7.65 -17.47
CA GLY A 190 8.80 6.87 -16.27
C GLY A 190 9.68 7.64 -15.28
N LEU A 191 9.67 8.98 -15.32
CA LEU A 191 10.51 9.86 -14.53
C LEU A 191 9.67 10.97 -13.88
N VAL A 192 10.06 11.37 -12.67
CA VAL A 192 9.63 12.62 -12.05
C VAL A 192 10.15 13.77 -12.92
N PRO A 193 9.29 14.71 -13.35
CA PRO A 193 9.73 15.88 -14.12
C PRO A 193 10.84 16.66 -13.40
N ALA A 194 11.88 17.08 -14.13
CA ALA A 194 13.01 17.80 -13.55
C ALA A 194 12.60 19.09 -12.81
N THR A 195 11.51 19.73 -13.25
CA THR A 195 10.92 20.91 -12.61
C THR A 195 10.37 20.65 -11.21
N GLU A 196 10.08 19.39 -10.87
CA GLU A 196 9.54 18.97 -9.57
C GLU A 196 10.65 18.49 -8.62
N HIS A 197 11.90 18.34 -9.09
CA HIS A 197 13.03 17.85 -8.27
C HIS A 197 13.34 18.71 -7.05
N PRO A 198 13.24 20.06 -7.09
CA PRO A 198 13.49 20.91 -5.91
C PRO A 198 12.55 20.63 -4.73
N ASP A 199 11.32 20.23 -5.01
CA ASP A 199 10.26 20.00 -4.01
C ASP A 199 9.95 18.51 -3.78
N LEU A 200 10.58 17.59 -4.52
CA LEU A 200 10.40 16.15 -4.39
C LEU A 200 10.79 15.67 -2.99
N ILE A 201 9.89 14.92 -2.35
CA ILE A 201 10.07 14.37 -1.00
C ILE A 201 10.21 12.85 -1.04
N ALA A 202 9.31 12.18 -1.78
CA ALA A 202 9.21 10.73 -1.83
C ALA A 202 8.64 10.24 -3.16
N ALA A 203 8.85 8.96 -3.47
CA ALA A 203 8.16 8.24 -4.53
C ALA A 203 7.82 6.81 -4.08
N PHE A 204 6.67 6.32 -4.51
CA PHE A 204 6.20 4.97 -4.18
C PHE A 204 5.47 4.31 -5.35
N ASN A 205 5.41 2.98 -5.32
CA ASN A 205 4.90 2.19 -6.43
C ASN A 205 3.47 2.55 -6.83
N GLY A 206 3.13 2.31 -8.11
CA GLY A 206 1.79 2.44 -8.64
C GLY A 206 0.98 1.15 -8.54
N GLY A 207 0.07 0.97 -9.49
CA GLY A 207 -0.87 -0.15 -9.50
C GLY A 207 -0.35 -1.42 -10.18
N PHE A 208 -1.27 -2.38 -10.32
CA PHE A 208 -1.05 -3.65 -10.98
C PHE A 208 -0.78 -3.50 -12.49
N LYS A 209 0.04 -4.40 -13.07
CA LYS A 209 0.19 -4.48 -14.54
C LYS A 209 -1.16 -4.63 -15.24
N ALA A 210 -1.24 -4.18 -16.49
CA ALA A 210 -2.46 -4.28 -17.29
C ALA A 210 -3.00 -5.74 -17.37
N LEU A 211 -2.11 -6.73 -17.49
CA LEU A 211 -2.45 -8.15 -17.52
C LEU A 211 -3.21 -8.62 -16.25
N HIS A 212 -2.95 -8.03 -15.10
CA HIS A 212 -3.45 -8.53 -13.80
C HIS A 212 -4.77 -7.90 -13.37
N GLY A 213 -5.61 -7.51 -14.34
CA GLY A 213 -6.95 -7.01 -14.07
C GLY A 213 -7.36 -5.77 -14.85
N GLN A 214 -6.54 -5.27 -15.79
CA GLN A 214 -6.88 -4.14 -16.66
C GLN A 214 -7.45 -2.94 -15.89
N TYR A 215 -6.91 -2.68 -14.70
CA TYR A 215 -7.40 -1.60 -13.86
C TYR A 215 -7.04 -0.26 -14.52
N GLY A 216 -8.06 0.59 -14.70
CA GLY A 216 -7.96 1.83 -15.44
C GLY A 216 -6.86 2.78 -14.97
N MET A 217 -6.42 3.62 -15.89
CA MET A 217 -5.50 4.72 -15.62
C MET A 217 -5.72 5.84 -16.62
N MET A 218 -5.74 7.08 -16.13
CA MET A 218 -5.77 8.30 -16.92
C MET A 218 -4.81 9.32 -16.33
N ILE A 219 -4.07 10.02 -17.18
CA ILE A 219 -3.27 11.21 -16.80
C ILE A 219 -3.57 12.31 -17.81
N GLY A 220 -3.90 13.52 -17.35
CA GLY A 220 -4.05 14.70 -18.20
C GLY A 220 -5.11 14.54 -19.29
N GLY A 221 -6.19 13.82 -19.00
CA GLY A 221 -7.25 13.49 -19.97
C GLY A 221 -6.91 12.35 -20.94
N LYS A 222 -5.69 11.80 -20.91
CA LYS A 222 -5.27 10.68 -21.75
C LYS A 222 -5.50 9.36 -21.04
N THR A 223 -6.43 8.56 -21.55
CA THR A 223 -6.80 7.26 -20.97
C THR A 223 -5.87 6.17 -21.46
N PHE A 224 -5.06 5.64 -20.54
CA PHE A 224 -4.15 4.52 -20.80
C PHE A 224 -4.91 3.19 -20.83
N LEU A 225 -5.76 2.98 -19.83
CA LEU A 225 -6.66 1.85 -19.68
C LEU A 225 -8.03 2.38 -19.24
N PRO A 226 -9.14 1.88 -19.81
CA PRO A 226 -10.47 2.32 -19.43
C PRO A 226 -10.78 1.91 -17.97
N PRO A 227 -11.62 2.68 -17.27
CA PRO A 227 -11.98 2.37 -15.90
C PRO A 227 -12.97 1.20 -15.85
N ARG A 228 -12.92 0.45 -14.74
CA ARG A 228 -13.79 -0.70 -14.46
C ARG A 228 -14.69 -0.43 -13.26
N ASP A 229 -15.95 -0.86 -13.32
CA ASP A 229 -16.93 -0.65 -12.24
C ASP A 229 -16.55 -1.34 -10.93
N ILE A 230 -15.92 -2.51 -11.02
CA ILE A 230 -15.53 -3.31 -9.84
C ILE A 230 -14.32 -2.74 -9.09
N ALA A 231 -13.62 -1.76 -9.67
CA ALA A 231 -12.32 -1.32 -9.21
C ALA A 231 -12.42 -0.21 -8.17
N CYS A 232 -11.51 -0.22 -7.20
CA CYS A 232 -11.25 0.95 -6.39
C CYS A 232 -10.44 1.95 -7.22
N THR A 233 -10.81 3.22 -7.19
CA THR A 233 -10.21 4.28 -7.97
C THR A 233 -9.58 5.30 -7.04
N VAL A 234 -8.30 5.57 -7.22
CA VAL A 234 -7.59 6.71 -6.63
C VAL A 234 -7.68 7.86 -7.61
N GLY A 235 -8.58 8.81 -7.37
CA GLY A 235 -8.76 10.00 -8.20
C GLY A 235 -7.94 11.17 -7.65
N LEU A 236 -7.08 11.73 -8.49
CA LEU A 236 -6.31 12.96 -8.24
C LEU A 236 -7.00 14.12 -8.97
N TYR A 237 -7.53 15.10 -8.24
CA TYR A 237 -8.34 16.18 -8.79
C TYR A 237 -7.51 17.42 -9.10
N ARG A 238 -7.99 18.24 -10.05
CA ARG A 238 -7.29 19.47 -10.46
C ARG A 238 -7.24 20.55 -9.39
N ASP A 239 -8.16 20.51 -8.42
CA ASP A 239 -8.14 21.36 -7.22
C ASP A 239 -7.15 20.85 -6.15
N GLY A 240 -6.47 19.74 -6.40
CA GLY A 240 -5.55 19.10 -5.48
C GLY A 240 -6.22 18.19 -4.44
N ALA A 241 -7.54 17.99 -4.52
CA ALA A 241 -8.21 16.97 -3.72
C ALA A 241 -7.84 15.56 -4.19
N ILE A 242 -7.86 14.61 -3.26
CA ILE A 242 -7.75 13.19 -3.55
C ILE A 242 -9.03 12.52 -3.06
N ARG A 243 -9.59 11.63 -3.88
CA ARG A 243 -10.73 10.79 -3.47
C ARG A 243 -10.44 9.35 -3.81
N ILE A 244 -10.76 8.44 -2.90
CA ILE A 244 -10.61 7.00 -3.08
C ILE A 244 -12.00 6.38 -2.96
N GLY A 245 -12.37 5.53 -3.92
CA GLY A 245 -13.67 4.88 -3.91
C GLY A 245 -13.94 4.07 -5.17
N THR A 246 -15.03 3.33 -5.16
CA THR A 246 -15.49 2.54 -6.32
C THR A 246 -15.75 3.43 -7.53
N TRP A 247 -15.47 2.91 -8.73
CA TRP A 247 -15.63 3.68 -9.96
C TRP A 247 -17.04 4.27 -10.15
N PRO A 248 -18.16 3.54 -9.94
CA PRO A 248 -19.49 4.10 -10.08
C PRO A 248 -19.75 5.34 -9.22
N LYS A 249 -19.09 5.45 -8.05
CA LYS A 249 -19.20 6.63 -7.18
C LYS A 249 -18.38 7.82 -7.70
N LEU A 250 -17.23 7.57 -8.33
CA LEU A 250 -16.31 8.62 -8.79
C LEU A 250 -16.47 8.98 -10.27
N ALA A 251 -17.10 8.14 -11.09
CA ALA A 251 -17.33 8.35 -12.51
C ALA A 251 -18.06 9.68 -12.81
N PRO A 252 -19.09 10.11 -12.06
CA PRO A 252 -19.75 11.39 -12.30
C PRO A 252 -18.83 12.61 -12.19
N THR A 253 -17.67 12.48 -11.52
CA THR A 253 -16.70 13.55 -11.32
C THR A 253 -15.41 13.34 -12.12
N GLU A 254 -15.35 12.38 -13.06
CA GLU A 254 -14.17 12.09 -13.88
C GLU A 254 -13.63 13.34 -14.59
N ALA A 255 -14.53 14.19 -15.12
CA ALA A 255 -14.15 15.40 -15.83
C ALA A 255 -13.34 16.39 -14.98
N GLN A 256 -13.39 16.30 -13.66
CA GLN A 256 -12.64 17.15 -12.71
C GLN A 256 -11.26 16.58 -12.35
N MET A 257 -10.99 15.32 -12.72
CA MET A 257 -9.74 14.64 -12.39
C MET A 257 -8.59 15.13 -13.27
N ALA A 258 -7.43 15.35 -12.65
CA ALA A 258 -6.16 15.49 -13.34
C ALA A 258 -5.61 14.12 -13.73
N ALA A 259 -5.82 13.11 -12.89
CA ALA A 259 -5.45 11.73 -13.13
C ALA A 259 -6.31 10.78 -12.30
N TYR A 260 -6.37 9.51 -12.69
CA TYR A 260 -6.79 8.44 -11.79
C TYR A 260 -5.96 7.19 -12.00
N ARG A 261 -5.89 6.38 -10.95
CA ARG A 261 -5.38 5.02 -11.02
C ARG A 261 -6.31 4.07 -10.31
N GLN A 262 -6.70 3.01 -10.99
CA GLN A 262 -7.50 1.95 -10.41
C GLN A 262 -6.67 0.82 -9.85
N ALA A 263 -7.28 0.12 -8.91
CA ALA A 263 -6.81 -1.05 -8.21
C ALA A 263 -7.90 -2.13 -8.25
N PRO A 264 -7.67 -3.34 -7.68
CA PRO A 264 -8.77 -4.23 -7.30
C PRO A 264 -9.84 -3.52 -6.44
N ALA A 265 -10.93 -4.22 -6.13
CA ALA A 265 -12.01 -3.68 -5.29
C ALA A 265 -11.45 -2.99 -4.02
N CYS A 266 -12.14 -1.98 -3.49
CA CYS A 266 -11.59 -1.23 -2.34
C CYS A 266 -11.33 -2.18 -1.16
N LEU A 267 -10.22 -1.97 -0.45
CA LEU A 267 -9.92 -2.67 0.81
C LEU A 267 -10.86 -2.16 1.91
N VAL A 268 -11.00 -0.83 1.97
CA VAL A 268 -11.89 -0.11 2.88
C VAL A 268 -12.65 0.91 2.04
N GLU A 269 -13.96 1.03 2.25
CA GLU A 269 -14.77 2.10 1.66
C GLU A 269 -15.80 2.58 2.69
N GLY A 270 -15.90 3.89 2.90
CA GLY A 270 -16.80 4.47 3.88
C GLY A 270 -16.49 4.09 5.34
N GLY A 271 -15.26 3.66 5.64
CA GLY A 271 -14.85 3.17 6.96
C GLY A 271 -15.09 1.67 7.17
N GLU A 272 -15.68 0.97 6.21
CA GLU A 272 -15.96 -0.46 6.30
C GLU A 272 -15.02 -1.30 5.45
N LEU A 273 -14.59 -2.44 5.98
CA LEU A 273 -13.79 -3.40 5.23
C LEU A 273 -14.67 -4.05 4.16
N ASN A 274 -14.07 -4.34 3.01
CA ASN A 274 -14.77 -5.06 1.97
C ASN A 274 -15.16 -6.47 2.43
N THR A 275 -16.43 -6.83 2.24
CA THR A 275 -17.00 -8.10 2.72
C THR A 275 -16.39 -9.35 2.09
N LYS A 276 -15.70 -9.21 0.95
CA LYS A 276 -14.98 -10.31 0.30
C LYS A 276 -13.59 -10.54 0.89
N LEU A 277 -13.12 -9.73 1.82
CA LEU A 277 -11.81 -9.93 2.46
C LEU A 277 -11.84 -11.13 3.41
N THR A 278 -11.34 -12.26 2.92
CA THR A 278 -11.04 -13.45 3.71
C THR A 278 -9.53 -13.72 3.66
N GLU A 279 -9.03 -14.53 4.61
CA GLU A 279 -7.60 -14.72 4.88
C GLU A 279 -6.77 -15.10 3.64
N TYR A 280 -7.29 -15.99 2.79
CA TYR A 280 -6.58 -16.49 1.60
C TYR A 280 -7.21 -16.08 0.27
N ASN A 281 -8.04 -15.03 0.27
CA ASN A 281 -8.66 -14.57 -0.96
C ASN A 281 -7.64 -14.01 -1.97
N LYS A 282 -7.74 -14.45 -3.22
CA LYS A 282 -6.91 -14.01 -4.36
C LYS A 282 -7.47 -12.82 -5.14
N ASN A 283 -8.66 -12.30 -4.79
CA ASN A 283 -9.31 -11.16 -5.46
C ASN A 283 -8.45 -9.88 -5.45
N TRP A 284 -7.50 -9.78 -4.52
CA TRP A 284 -6.52 -8.70 -4.41
C TRP A 284 -5.12 -9.14 -4.84
N GLY A 285 -5.04 -10.10 -5.75
CA GLY A 285 -3.77 -10.65 -6.23
C GLY A 285 -3.15 -11.66 -5.28
N ALA A 286 -2.37 -12.54 -5.89
CA ALA A 286 -1.54 -13.56 -5.27
C ALA A 286 -0.22 -13.63 -6.05
N THR A 287 0.78 -14.34 -5.52
CA THR A 287 2.00 -14.64 -6.31
C THR A 287 1.69 -15.53 -7.51
N VAL A 288 2.68 -15.71 -8.39
CA VAL A 288 2.61 -16.71 -9.47
C VAL A 288 2.44 -18.13 -8.88
N SER A 289 3.03 -18.41 -7.72
CA SER A 289 2.83 -19.66 -6.96
C SER A 289 1.51 -19.69 -6.18
N GLY A 290 0.72 -18.62 -6.25
CA GLY A 290 -0.61 -18.43 -5.64
C GLY A 290 -0.63 -18.11 -4.15
N GLU A 291 0.53 -17.79 -3.56
CA GLU A 291 0.65 -17.33 -2.17
C GLU A 291 -0.05 -15.99 -1.95
N THR A 292 -0.73 -15.85 -0.80
CA THR A 292 -1.51 -14.66 -0.46
C THR A 292 -0.91 -13.86 0.69
N VAL A 293 -0.04 -14.46 1.51
CA VAL A 293 0.73 -13.81 2.56
C VAL A 293 2.04 -13.32 1.94
N ILE A 294 2.06 -12.08 1.47
CA ILE A 294 3.16 -11.54 0.67
C ILE A 294 3.42 -10.07 0.96
N ARG A 295 4.48 -9.54 0.33
CA ARG A 295 4.69 -8.10 0.28
C ARG A 295 3.58 -7.42 -0.52
N ARG A 296 2.86 -6.51 0.13
CA ARG A 296 1.72 -5.75 -0.43
C ARG A 296 1.86 -4.29 -0.08
N SER A 297 1.38 -3.39 -0.95
CA SER A 297 1.18 -1.99 -0.59
C SER A 297 -0.25 -1.51 -0.78
N ALA A 298 -0.59 -0.42 -0.11
CA ALA A 298 -1.89 0.22 -0.21
C ALA A 298 -1.75 1.74 -0.13
N ILE A 299 -2.77 2.42 -0.63
CA ILE A 299 -2.98 3.86 -0.49
C ILE A 299 -4.37 4.09 0.08
N GLY A 300 -4.49 5.04 1.01
CA GLY A 300 -5.75 5.36 1.66
C GLY A 300 -5.82 6.82 2.04
N ILE A 301 -7.02 7.27 2.38
CA ILE A 301 -7.28 8.66 2.74
C ILE A 301 -8.18 8.72 3.98
N ASP A 302 -7.95 9.70 4.84
CA ASP A 302 -8.81 9.96 5.99
C ASP A 302 -10.20 10.48 5.58
N ALA A 303 -11.10 10.54 6.56
CA ALA A 303 -12.47 11.04 6.35
C ALA A 303 -12.53 12.51 5.90
N ALA A 304 -11.51 13.30 6.23
CA ALA A 304 -11.46 14.73 5.94
C ALA A 304 -10.82 15.05 4.57
N GLY A 305 -10.21 14.06 3.91
CA GLY A 305 -9.45 14.28 2.69
C GLY A 305 -8.14 15.06 2.89
N ARG A 306 -7.61 15.09 4.13
CA ARG A 306 -6.43 15.89 4.52
C ARG A 306 -5.20 15.05 4.82
N THR A 307 -5.36 13.78 5.13
CA THR A 307 -4.24 12.86 5.38
C THR A 307 -4.28 11.73 4.37
N LEU A 308 -3.20 11.55 3.62
CA LEU A 308 -3.00 10.37 2.78
C LEU A 308 -2.13 9.36 3.52
N PHE A 309 -2.52 8.09 3.47
CA PHE A 309 -1.77 6.97 4.00
C PHE A 309 -1.19 6.15 2.86
N TYR A 310 0.11 5.85 2.93
CA TYR A 310 0.72 4.76 2.19
C TYR A 310 1.06 3.64 3.16
N ALA A 311 0.81 2.39 2.79
CA ALA A 311 1.20 1.23 3.59
C ALA A 311 2.06 0.25 2.79
N LEU A 312 3.00 -0.39 3.47
CA LEU A 312 3.83 -1.48 2.98
C LEU A 312 3.86 -2.58 4.04
N GLY A 313 3.30 -3.75 3.72
CA GLY A 313 3.41 -4.94 4.57
C GLY A 313 4.32 -5.98 3.92
N GLU A 314 5.13 -6.67 4.69
CA GLU A 314 6.13 -7.66 4.22
C GLU A 314 5.55 -9.05 4.01
N ALA A 315 4.73 -9.52 4.95
CA ALA A 315 4.17 -10.86 4.96
C ALA A 315 2.69 -10.78 5.37
N VAL A 316 1.88 -10.13 4.54
CA VAL A 316 0.49 -9.80 4.89
C VAL A 316 -0.51 -10.30 3.85
N THR A 317 -1.70 -10.67 4.33
CA THR A 317 -2.86 -10.90 3.48
C THR A 317 -3.50 -9.57 3.09
N ALA A 318 -4.39 -9.57 2.08
CA ALA A 318 -5.19 -8.38 1.76
C ALA A 318 -6.09 -7.95 2.93
N GLN A 319 -6.61 -8.92 3.71
CA GLN A 319 -7.41 -8.65 4.91
C GLN A 319 -6.58 -7.96 5.99
N SER A 320 -5.38 -8.47 6.25
CA SER A 320 -4.44 -7.89 7.24
C SER A 320 -4.04 -6.47 6.82
N LEU A 321 -3.75 -6.25 5.53
CA LEU A 321 -3.46 -4.91 5.01
C LEU A 321 -4.66 -3.95 5.15
N ALA A 322 -5.89 -4.40 4.88
CA ALA A 322 -7.09 -3.58 5.05
C ALA A 322 -7.33 -3.17 6.51
N ARG A 323 -7.10 -4.10 7.46
CA ARG A 323 -7.17 -3.79 8.89
C ARG A 323 -6.13 -2.74 9.29
N ALA A 324 -4.91 -2.86 8.80
CA ALA A 324 -3.86 -1.88 9.07
C ALA A 324 -4.22 -0.49 8.53
N MET A 325 -4.75 -0.40 7.31
CA MET A 325 -5.21 0.87 6.73
C MET A 325 -6.33 1.51 7.55
N LYS A 326 -7.35 0.73 7.95
CA LYS A 326 -8.44 1.22 8.79
C LYS A 326 -7.93 1.70 10.15
N ALA A 327 -7.06 0.91 10.79
CA ALA A 327 -6.49 1.26 12.09
C ALA A 327 -5.67 2.56 12.02
N ALA A 328 -4.85 2.74 10.99
CA ALA A 328 -4.08 3.96 10.78
C ALA A 328 -4.94 5.23 10.55
N GLY A 329 -6.24 5.07 10.28
CA GLY A 329 -7.19 6.17 10.09
C GLY A 329 -7.69 6.35 8.66
N ALA A 330 -7.37 5.44 7.74
CA ALA A 330 -7.92 5.50 6.39
C ALA A 330 -9.42 5.13 6.39
N ARG A 331 -10.25 6.04 5.90
CA ARG A 331 -11.68 5.81 5.66
C ARG A 331 -11.90 5.04 4.37
N ASP A 332 -11.14 5.36 3.34
CA ASP A 332 -11.19 4.73 2.04
C ASP A 332 -9.78 4.30 1.63
N ALA A 333 -9.62 3.06 1.17
CA ALA A 333 -8.31 2.50 0.86
C ALA A 333 -8.35 1.52 -0.33
N ALA A 334 -7.32 1.61 -1.17
CA ALA A 334 -7.10 0.77 -2.34
C ALA A 334 -5.77 0.01 -2.20
N GLN A 335 -5.74 -1.24 -2.65
CA GLN A 335 -4.48 -1.99 -2.73
C GLN A 335 -3.71 -1.63 -4.00
N LEU A 336 -2.44 -1.28 -3.84
CA LEU A 336 -1.52 -1.05 -4.95
C LEU A 336 -0.87 -2.37 -5.40
N ASP A 337 0.19 -2.28 -6.21
CA ASP A 337 0.91 -3.46 -6.67
C ASP A 337 1.38 -4.35 -5.51
N VAL A 338 1.60 -5.62 -5.83
CA VAL A 338 2.13 -6.64 -4.91
C VAL A 338 3.45 -7.17 -5.46
N ASN A 339 4.06 -8.13 -4.77
CA ASN A 339 5.30 -8.84 -5.14
C ASN A 339 6.58 -8.12 -4.69
N TYR A 340 7.55 -8.84 -4.13
CA TYR A 340 8.74 -8.33 -3.45
C TYR A 340 9.47 -7.17 -4.17
N ALA A 341 9.54 -7.19 -5.51
CA ALA A 341 10.30 -6.24 -6.31
C ALA A 341 9.66 -4.84 -6.49
N TYR A 342 8.36 -4.67 -6.27
CA TYR A 342 7.66 -3.42 -6.64
C TYR A 342 7.21 -2.55 -5.47
N PRO A 343 6.51 -3.06 -4.43
CA PRO A 343 6.09 -2.28 -3.28
C PRO A 343 7.29 -1.68 -2.56
N ARG A 344 7.39 -0.36 -2.63
CA ARG A 344 8.48 0.40 -2.03
C ARG A 344 8.06 1.86 -1.88
N PHE A 345 8.60 2.48 -0.84
CA PHE A 345 8.49 3.91 -0.59
C PHE A 345 9.90 4.44 -0.41
N LEU A 346 10.34 5.25 -1.36
CA LEU A 346 11.69 5.80 -1.45
C LEU A 346 11.64 7.27 -1.07
N LEU A 347 12.54 7.66 -0.18
CA LEU A 347 12.71 9.02 0.32
C LEU A 347 13.85 9.71 -0.42
N PHE A 348 13.74 11.01 -0.60
CA PHE A 348 14.78 11.82 -1.22
C PHE A 348 15.25 12.93 -0.26
N GLU A 349 16.54 13.27 -0.30
CA GLU A 349 17.17 14.20 0.66
C GLU A 349 16.63 15.64 0.56
N HIS A 350 16.66 16.41 1.64
CA HIS A 350 16.43 17.85 1.56
C HIS A 350 17.43 18.61 2.45
N PRO A 351 18.05 19.72 2.00
CA PRO A 351 17.97 20.31 0.65
C PRO A 351 18.52 19.37 -0.44
N PRO A 352 18.08 19.51 -1.71
CA PRO A 352 18.60 18.66 -2.78
C PRO A 352 20.08 18.94 -3.02
N ALA A 353 20.87 17.87 -3.16
CA ALA A 353 22.22 17.96 -3.71
C ALA A 353 22.18 18.40 -5.19
N ALA A 354 23.36 18.64 -5.78
CA ALA A 354 23.49 18.99 -7.21
C ALA A 354 22.82 17.95 -8.12
N GLU A 355 22.77 16.68 -7.69
CA GLU A 355 22.02 15.63 -8.36
C GLU A 355 20.98 15.03 -7.42
N ARG A 356 19.74 14.86 -7.92
CA ARG A 356 18.67 14.22 -7.15
C ARG A 356 18.93 12.72 -7.01
N ARG A 357 18.92 12.22 -5.77
CA ARG A 357 19.15 10.81 -5.44
C ARG A 357 18.21 10.32 -4.34
N VAL A 358 17.90 9.03 -4.39
CA VAL A 358 17.20 8.33 -3.32
C VAL A 358 18.11 8.27 -2.10
N ALA A 359 17.60 8.67 -0.94
CA ALA A 359 18.30 8.70 0.33
C ALA A 359 18.15 7.39 1.11
N SER A 360 16.91 6.89 1.15
CA SER A 360 16.52 5.73 1.95
C SER A 360 15.17 5.15 1.50
N SER A 361 14.84 3.98 2.03
CA SER A 361 13.52 3.34 1.91
C SER A 361 12.79 3.35 3.25
N LEU A 362 11.45 3.24 3.23
CA LEU A 362 10.61 3.19 4.43
C LEU A 362 10.95 2.02 5.38
N VAL A 363 11.15 0.83 4.81
CA VAL A 363 11.53 -0.39 5.53
C VAL A 363 12.93 -0.82 5.08
N PRO A 364 13.71 -1.51 5.94
CA PRO A 364 15.02 -2.03 5.55
C PRO A 364 14.91 -3.10 4.45
N HIS A 365 16.05 -3.42 3.81
CA HIS A 365 16.17 -4.50 2.81
C HIS A 365 15.26 -4.36 1.58
N VAL A 366 14.91 -3.12 1.21
CA VAL A 366 14.30 -2.79 -0.08
C VAL A 366 15.42 -2.44 -1.06
N ASP A 367 15.48 -3.15 -2.17
CA ASP A 367 16.43 -2.85 -3.24
C ASP A 367 15.98 -1.61 -4.04
N TYR A 368 16.89 -0.65 -4.18
CA TYR A 368 16.70 0.53 -5.03
C TYR A 368 18.03 1.00 -5.62
N ARG A 369 17.96 1.71 -6.75
CA ARG A 369 19.10 2.40 -7.35
C ARG A 369 19.12 3.86 -6.90
N ALA A 370 20.32 4.44 -6.85
CA ALA A 370 20.51 5.81 -6.39
C ALA A 370 19.66 6.85 -7.16
N HIS A 371 19.33 6.59 -8.43
CA HIS A 371 18.58 7.54 -9.26
C HIS A 371 17.21 7.01 -9.73
N ASP A 372 16.67 5.98 -9.06
CA ASP A 372 15.32 5.49 -9.34
C ASP A 372 14.30 6.65 -9.36
N TYR A 373 13.45 6.66 -10.40
CA TYR A 373 12.42 7.68 -10.67
C TYR A 373 12.91 9.07 -11.10
N VAL A 374 14.19 9.42 -10.96
CA VAL A 374 14.68 10.79 -11.24
C VAL A 374 15.66 10.87 -12.40
N LYS A 375 16.53 9.87 -12.57
CA LYS A 375 17.33 9.69 -13.81
C LYS A 375 17.13 8.31 -14.42
N ASP A 376 16.83 7.31 -13.60
CA ASP A 376 16.55 5.94 -14.05
C ASP A 376 15.03 5.75 -14.22
N PRO A 377 14.53 5.63 -15.47
CA PRO A 377 13.10 5.51 -15.72
C PRO A 377 12.51 4.23 -15.10
N SER A 378 11.32 4.36 -14.53
CA SER A 378 10.54 3.22 -14.06
C SER A 378 9.74 2.59 -15.21
N PRO A 379 9.84 1.27 -15.42
CA PRO A 379 8.96 0.57 -16.35
C PRO A 379 7.51 0.48 -15.85
N ARG A 380 7.27 0.70 -14.56
CA ARG A 380 5.94 0.69 -13.92
C ARG A 380 5.49 2.09 -13.57
N ASP A 381 4.18 2.30 -13.53
CA ASP A 381 3.61 3.53 -12.99
C ASP A 381 3.97 3.68 -11.50
N PHE A 382 4.03 4.93 -11.05
CA PHE A 382 4.37 5.27 -9.68
C PHE A 382 3.78 6.61 -9.28
N PHE A 383 3.61 6.79 -7.98
CA PHE A 383 3.26 8.07 -7.39
C PHE A 383 4.51 8.77 -6.88
N TYR A 384 4.51 10.09 -6.90
CA TYR A 384 5.52 10.89 -6.24
C TYR A 384 4.88 12.01 -5.43
N VAL A 385 5.62 12.42 -4.40
CA VAL A 385 5.20 13.40 -3.39
C VAL A 385 6.11 14.60 -3.52
N THR A 386 5.53 15.78 -3.69
CA THR A 386 6.26 17.04 -3.60
C THR A 386 5.68 17.91 -2.51
N ARG A 387 6.44 18.91 -2.07
CA ARG A 387 5.88 20.04 -1.33
C ARG A 387 4.92 20.82 -2.22
N ARG A 388 3.89 21.40 -1.61
CA ARG A 388 3.10 22.45 -2.27
C ARG A 388 3.93 23.73 -2.27
N SER A 389 3.91 24.44 -3.39
CA SER A 389 4.35 25.84 -3.44
C SER A 389 3.44 26.64 -2.52
N GLN A 390 4.02 27.37 -1.56
CA GLN A 390 3.26 28.31 -0.71
C GLN A 390 2.78 29.52 -1.50
#